data_AF-A0A8T5SM17-F1
#
_entry.id   AF-A0A8T5SM17-F1
#
_cell.length_a   1.000
_cell.length_b   1.000
_cell.length_c   1.000
_cell.angle_alpha   90.00
_cell.angle_beta   90.00
_cell.angle_gamma   90.00
#
_symmetry.space_group_name_H-M   'P 1'
#
loop_
_entity.id
_entity.type
_entity.pdbx_description
1 polymer ?
#
loop_
_entity_poly.entity_id
_entity_poly.type
_entity_poly.pdbx_seq_one_letter_code
_entity_poly.pdbx_strand_id
1 'polypeptide(L)'
;MPEVSQKEQIIIRKIEEQINQVIEEELDFPSSKDVFFIQSEGSTLSLSLSNLSLKEIPEEITELNEIITLTLSGNLLIIFPNAIKNMSKIAVLDLSHNQIASIPNWIENLRLLRILKLNNNQLYSIPKAIGNCKLLRKLFLQNNQIHSLPGELLELKLLEEIHLDFRTTMHKKTIGVLTQLESRGCKVKNDYNRR
;
A
#
# COMPACT_ATOMS: atom_id res chain seq x y z
N MET A 1 15.92 -7.39 22.70
CA MET A 1 15.40 -7.07 21.35
C MET A 1 14.45 -8.19 20.98
N PRO A 2 13.22 -7.95 20.48
CA PRO A 2 12.42 -9.03 19.93
C PRO A 2 13.07 -9.46 18.60
N GLU A 3 13.86 -10.53 18.65
CA GLU A 3 14.25 -11.24 17.44
C GLU A 3 12.98 -11.74 16.74
N VAL A 4 12.98 -11.72 15.41
CA VAL A 4 11.96 -12.43 14.61
C VAL A 4 11.90 -13.86 15.13
N SER A 5 10.72 -14.30 15.57
CA SER A 5 10.57 -15.62 16.18
C SER A 5 11.01 -16.70 15.20
N GLN A 6 11.52 -17.82 15.71
CA GLN A 6 11.89 -18.97 14.86
C GLN A 6 10.72 -19.41 13.94
N LYS A 7 9.49 -19.27 14.42
CA LYS A 7 8.28 -19.55 13.63
C LYS A 7 8.15 -18.60 12.43
N GLU A 8 8.31 -17.30 12.64
CA GLU A 8 8.26 -16.31 11.56
C GLU A 8 9.38 -16.53 10.55
N GLN A 9 10.59 -16.87 11.00
CA GLN A 9 11.71 -17.20 10.09
C GLN A 9 11.41 -18.40 9.19
N ILE A 10 10.72 -19.43 9.69
CA ILE A 10 10.31 -20.59 8.88
C ILE A 10 9.29 -20.17 7.82
N ILE A 11 8.30 -19.35 8.20
CA ILE A 11 7.29 -18.85 7.26
C ILE A 11 7.93 -18.00 6.16
N ILE A 12 8.86 -17.13 6.54
CA ILE A 12 9.63 -16.29 5.63
C ILE A 12 10.35 -17.13 4.59
N ARG A 13 11.08 -18.18 5.02
CA ARG A 13 11.78 -19.07 4.09
C ARG A 13 10.84 -19.73 3.10
N LYS A 14 9.64 -20.13 3.54
CA LYS A 14 8.62 -20.68 2.61
C LYS A 14 8.16 -19.64 1.58
N ILE A 15 7.92 -18.40 2.01
CA ILE A 15 7.55 -17.30 1.11
C ILE A 15 8.68 -17.05 0.10
N GLU A 16 9.94 -17.02 0.55
CA GLU A 16 11.12 -16.85 -0.30
C GLU A 16 11.23 -18.00 -1.32
N GLU A 17 11.09 -19.25 -0.88
CA GLU A 17 11.12 -20.43 -1.76
C GLU A 17 10.04 -20.37 -2.84
N GLN A 18 8.81 -20.01 -2.48
CA GLN A 18 7.71 -19.87 -3.44
C GLN A 18 7.93 -18.74 -4.43
N ILE A 19 8.39 -17.57 -3.96
CA ILE A 19 8.66 -16.44 -4.85
C ILE A 19 9.82 -16.79 -5.80
N ASN A 20 10.87 -17.44 -5.31
CA ASN A 20 11.99 -17.86 -6.15
C ASN A 20 11.56 -18.89 -7.21
N GLN A 21 10.67 -19.83 -6.87
CA GLN A 21 10.10 -20.75 -7.86
C GLN A 21 9.35 -20.01 -8.98
N VAL A 22 8.59 -18.97 -8.64
CA VAL A 22 7.85 -18.17 -9.63
C VAL A 22 8.80 -17.33 -10.50
N ILE A 23 9.90 -16.82 -9.92
CA ILE A 23 10.87 -15.98 -10.63
C ILE A 23 11.79 -16.80 -11.55
N GLU A 24 12.23 -17.99 -11.13
CA GLU A 24 13.13 -18.85 -11.92
C GLU A 24 12.50 -19.36 -13.23
N GLU A 25 11.17 -19.36 -13.35
CA GLU A 25 10.45 -19.68 -14.59
C GLU A 25 10.51 -18.55 -15.64
N GLU A 26 10.84 -17.31 -15.25
CA GLU A 26 11.03 -16.17 -16.17
C GLU A 26 12.55 -16.00 -16.50
N LEU A 27 12.94 -16.43 -17.71
CA LEU A 27 14.29 -16.67 -18.25
C LEU A 27 15.39 -15.57 -18.15
N ASP A 28 15.25 -14.49 -17.37
CA ASP A 28 16.20 -13.36 -17.43
C ASP A 28 16.42 -12.60 -16.09
N PHE A 29 16.31 -13.26 -14.94
CA PHE A 29 16.46 -12.60 -13.63
C PHE A 29 17.88 -12.73 -13.04
N PRO A 30 18.51 -11.62 -12.57
CA PRO A 30 19.75 -11.70 -11.81
C PRO A 30 19.52 -12.42 -10.48
N SER A 31 20.52 -13.21 -10.06
CA SER A 31 20.46 -14.11 -8.89
C SER A 31 19.78 -13.50 -7.65
N SER A 32 18.72 -14.16 -7.19
CA SER A 32 17.71 -13.78 -6.18
C SER A 32 18.19 -13.51 -4.75
N LYS A 33 19.50 -13.50 -4.48
CA LYS A 33 20.01 -13.50 -3.09
C LYS A 33 19.91 -12.16 -2.36
N ASP A 34 19.67 -11.05 -3.05
CA ASP A 34 19.72 -9.70 -2.48
C ASP A 34 18.37 -8.93 -2.52
N VAL A 35 17.26 -9.58 -2.86
CA VAL A 35 15.99 -8.85 -3.17
C VAL A 35 14.99 -8.84 -2.01
N PHE A 36 15.15 -9.72 -1.02
CA PHE A 36 14.28 -9.79 0.15
C PHE A 36 14.91 -9.08 1.35
N PHE A 37 14.26 -8.01 1.83
CA PHE A 37 14.68 -7.32 3.04
C PHE A 37 13.61 -7.44 4.11
N ILE A 38 13.97 -8.12 5.20
CA ILE A 38 13.18 -8.18 6.42
C ILE A 38 13.97 -7.50 7.51
N GLN A 39 13.35 -6.53 8.14
CA GLN A 39 13.94 -5.80 9.25
C GLN A 39 12.97 -5.91 10.43
N SER A 40 13.46 -6.53 11.50
CA SER A 40 12.84 -6.44 12.82
C SER A 40 13.64 -5.45 13.65
N GLU A 41 13.14 -4.23 13.77
CA GLU A 41 13.67 -3.29 14.75
C GLU A 41 12.71 -3.21 15.93
N GLY A 42 13.15 -3.70 17.09
CA GLY A 42 12.32 -3.69 18.30
C GLY A 42 11.05 -4.52 18.12
N SER A 43 9.90 -3.95 18.48
CA SER A 43 8.58 -4.60 18.38
C SER A 43 7.91 -4.42 17.01
N THR A 44 8.66 -4.11 15.97
CA THR A 44 8.12 -3.83 14.63
C THR A 44 8.65 -4.82 13.60
N LEU A 45 7.76 -5.63 13.04
CA LEU A 45 8.08 -6.54 11.93
C LEU A 45 7.80 -5.83 10.61
N SER A 46 8.84 -5.59 9.82
CA SER A 46 8.77 -4.97 8.50
C SER A 46 9.20 -5.97 7.43
N LEU A 47 8.36 -6.15 6.41
CA LEU A 47 8.60 -7.05 5.28
C LEU A 47 8.60 -6.23 3.97
N SER A 48 9.66 -6.38 3.19
CA SER A 48 9.76 -5.82 1.83
C SER A 48 9.87 -6.93 0.80
N LEU A 49 8.91 -6.96 -0.12
CA LEU A 49 8.88 -7.79 -1.33
C LEU A 49 8.81 -6.86 -2.57
N SER A 50 9.67 -5.86 -2.63
CA SER A 50 9.64 -4.84 -3.70
C SER A 50 10.50 -5.25 -4.90
N ASN A 51 10.09 -4.88 -6.12
CA ASN A 51 10.84 -5.13 -7.36
C ASN A 51 11.12 -6.61 -7.67
N LEU A 52 10.12 -7.46 -7.40
CA LEU A 52 10.19 -8.91 -7.59
C LEU A 52 9.33 -9.40 -8.76
N SER A 53 8.81 -8.48 -9.57
CA SER A 53 7.89 -8.79 -10.68
C SER A 53 6.66 -9.60 -10.27
N LEU A 54 6.23 -9.50 -9.00
CA LEU A 54 5.12 -10.29 -8.48
C LEU A 54 3.80 -9.92 -9.16
N LYS A 55 3.11 -10.92 -9.71
CA LYS A 55 1.72 -10.79 -10.22
C LYS A 55 0.70 -11.03 -9.10
N GLU A 56 1.08 -11.84 -8.12
CA GLU A 56 0.35 -12.13 -6.89
C GLU A 56 1.32 -12.29 -5.73
N ILE A 57 0.81 -12.24 -4.50
CA ILE A 57 1.62 -12.51 -3.29
C ILE A 57 1.19 -13.85 -2.69
N PRO A 58 2.14 -14.64 -2.15
CA PRO A 58 1.83 -15.91 -1.47
C PRO A 58 0.80 -15.77 -0.34
N GLU A 59 -0.07 -16.76 -0.18
CA GLU A 59 -1.07 -16.76 0.91
C GLU A 59 -0.41 -16.89 2.29
N GLU A 60 0.76 -17.51 2.36
CA GLU A 60 1.59 -17.73 3.54
C GLU A 60 1.96 -16.42 4.25
N ILE A 61 1.93 -15.28 3.54
CA ILE A 61 2.11 -13.96 4.16
C ILE A 61 1.07 -13.69 5.25
N THR A 62 -0.10 -14.33 5.18
CA THR A 62 -1.17 -14.24 6.20
C THR A 62 -0.75 -14.80 7.55
N GLU A 63 0.25 -15.69 7.59
CA GLU A 63 0.75 -16.25 8.85
C GLU A 63 1.61 -15.23 9.63
N LEU A 64 2.15 -14.22 8.95
CA LEU A 64 2.94 -13.13 9.53
C LEU A 64 2.03 -12.02 10.09
N ASN A 65 1.18 -12.39 11.06
CA ASN A 65 0.15 -11.52 11.64
C ASN A 65 0.68 -10.29 12.39
N GLU A 66 1.97 -10.27 12.72
CA GLU A 66 2.63 -9.18 13.43
C GLU A 66 3.23 -8.11 12.51
N ILE A 67 3.08 -8.23 11.19
CA ILE A 67 3.60 -7.23 10.24
C ILE A 67 2.96 -5.87 10.47
N ILE A 68 3.81 -4.87 10.67
CA ILE A 68 3.43 -3.46 10.82
C ILE A 68 3.69 -2.70 9.52
N THR A 69 4.77 -3.05 8.81
CA THR A 69 5.16 -2.41 7.54
C THR A 69 5.26 -3.47 6.46
N LEU A 70 4.45 -3.32 5.41
CA LEU A 70 4.50 -4.17 4.23
C LEU A 70 4.78 -3.32 2.98
N THR A 71 5.88 -3.63 2.30
CA THR A 71 6.29 -2.95 1.06
C THR A 71 6.24 -3.94 -0.10
N LEU A 72 5.38 -3.66 -1.08
CA LEU A 72 5.13 -4.44 -2.30
C LEU A 72 5.36 -3.55 -3.53
N SER A 73 6.20 -2.53 -3.42
CA SER A 73 6.40 -1.53 -4.45
C SER A 73 7.13 -2.11 -5.67
N GLY A 74 6.79 -1.64 -6.87
CA GLY A 74 7.54 -2.02 -8.08
C GLY A 74 7.28 -3.45 -8.54
N ASN A 75 6.07 -3.96 -8.35
CA ASN A 75 5.66 -5.29 -8.80
C ASN A 75 4.65 -5.18 -9.96
N LEU A 76 4.09 -6.31 -10.37
CA LEU A 76 3.11 -6.44 -11.46
C LEU A 76 1.70 -6.72 -10.92
N LEU A 77 1.39 -6.29 -9.69
CA LEU A 77 0.09 -6.55 -9.08
C LEU A 77 -1.02 -5.80 -9.82
N ILE A 78 -1.97 -6.52 -10.39
CA ILE A 78 -3.14 -5.96 -11.09
C ILE A 78 -4.32 -5.76 -10.12
N ILE A 79 -4.35 -6.56 -9.05
CA ILE A 79 -5.36 -6.49 -8.00
C ILE A 79 -4.71 -6.17 -6.66
N PHE A 80 -5.49 -5.52 -5.80
CA PHE A 80 -5.09 -5.34 -4.41
C PHE A 80 -5.03 -6.73 -3.74
N PRO A 81 -3.92 -7.08 -3.08
CA PRO A 81 -3.70 -8.46 -2.63
C PRO A 81 -4.69 -8.89 -1.54
N ASN A 82 -5.50 -9.91 -1.82
CA ASN A 82 -6.49 -10.40 -0.85
C ASN A 82 -5.86 -11.04 0.40
N ALA A 83 -4.63 -11.56 0.31
CA ALA A 83 -3.93 -12.17 1.43
C ALA A 83 -3.75 -11.19 2.61
N ILE A 84 -3.66 -9.88 2.37
CA ILE A 84 -3.47 -8.90 3.46
C ILE A 84 -4.79 -8.46 4.12
N LYS A 85 -5.94 -8.99 3.69
CA LYS A 85 -7.29 -8.61 4.18
C LYS A 85 -7.45 -8.68 5.69
N ASN A 86 -6.79 -9.65 6.33
CA ASN A 86 -6.91 -9.92 7.77
C ASN A 86 -5.70 -9.42 8.59
N MET A 87 -4.71 -8.80 7.94
CA MET A 87 -3.47 -8.33 8.58
C MET A 87 -3.69 -6.97 9.25
N SER A 88 -4.55 -6.96 10.28
CA SER A 88 -5.04 -5.76 10.96
C SER A 88 -3.98 -4.91 11.67
N LYS A 89 -2.76 -5.45 11.84
CA LYS A 89 -1.61 -4.76 12.46
C LYS A 89 -0.84 -3.85 11.49
N ILE A 90 -1.10 -3.95 10.18
CA ILE A 90 -0.43 -3.11 9.18
C ILE A 90 -0.71 -1.62 9.45
N ALA A 91 0.36 -0.88 9.71
CA ALA A 91 0.35 0.56 9.85
C ALA A 91 0.90 1.28 8.61
N VAL A 92 1.80 0.63 7.87
CA VAL A 92 2.38 1.18 6.63
C VAL A 92 2.23 0.14 5.53
N LEU A 93 1.53 0.54 4.46
CA LEU A 93 1.35 -0.29 3.26
C LEU A 93 1.83 0.49 2.03
N ASP A 94 2.84 -0.05 1.37
CA ASP A 94 3.36 0.49 0.11
C ASP A 94 3.04 -0.47 -1.04
N LEU A 95 2.10 -0.05 -1.90
CA LEU A 95 1.70 -0.74 -3.13
C LEU A 95 2.00 0.15 -4.35
N SER A 96 2.92 1.10 -4.22
CA SER A 96 3.26 2.01 -5.31
C SER A 96 3.93 1.27 -6.48
N HIS A 97 3.89 1.87 -7.68
CA HIS A 97 4.51 1.28 -8.88
C HIS A 97 4.00 -0.15 -9.17
N ASN A 98 2.68 -0.29 -9.26
CA ASN A 98 2.00 -1.53 -9.62
C ASN A 98 0.96 -1.23 -10.71
N GLN A 99 0.08 -2.19 -11.00
CA GLN A 99 -0.97 -2.06 -12.02
C GLN A 99 -2.39 -2.15 -11.40
N ILE A 100 -2.53 -1.76 -10.13
CA ILE A 100 -3.76 -1.93 -9.38
C ILE A 100 -4.85 -1.01 -9.91
N ALA A 101 -5.97 -1.60 -10.34
CA ALA A 101 -7.09 -0.85 -10.91
C ALA A 101 -8.15 -0.39 -9.87
N SER A 102 -8.22 -1.05 -8.72
CA SER A 102 -9.19 -0.72 -7.67
C SER A 102 -8.69 -1.06 -6.27
N ILE A 103 -9.18 -0.30 -5.28
CA ILE A 103 -9.02 -0.60 -3.86
C ILE A 103 -10.29 -1.33 -3.40
N PRO A 104 -10.17 -2.48 -2.72
CA PRO A 104 -11.32 -3.25 -2.26
C PRO A 104 -11.97 -2.63 -1.02
N ASN A 105 -13.25 -2.89 -0.81
CA ASN A 105 -13.98 -2.39 0.37
C ASN A 105 -13.40 -2.91 1.69
N TRP A 106 -12.79 -4.08 1.70
CA TRP A 106 -12.19 -4.63 2.91
C TRP A 106 -10.97 -3.84 3.41
N ILE A 107 -10.50 -2.81 2.69
CA ILE A 107 -9.47 -1.87 3.18
C ILE A 107 -9.81 -1.31 4.57
N GLU A 108 -11.09 -1.21 4.91
CA GLU A 108 -11.57 -0.80 6.24
C GLU A 108 -11.15 -1.73 7.38
N ASN A 109 -10.73 -2.96 7.07
CA ASN A 109 -10.21 -3.91 8.06
C ASN A 109 -8.81 -3.50 8.54
N LEU A 110 -8.05 -2.71 7.77
CA LEU A 110 -6.73 -2.22 8.14
C LEU A 110 -6.86 -1.02 9.09
N ARG A 111 -7.44 -1.24 10.27
CA ARG A 111 -7.80 -0.19 11.24
C ARG A 111 -6.58 0.57 11.79
N LEU A 112 -5.40 -0.04 11.76
CA LEU A 112 -4.14 0.57 12.20
C LEU A 112 -3.39 1.30 11.08
N LEU A 113 -3.92 1.30 9.85
CA LEU A 113 -3.26 1.90 8.70
C LEU A 113 -3.06 3.41 8.90
N ARG A 114 -1.80 3.83 8.86
CA ARG A 114 -1.33 5.22 9.02
C ARG A 114 -0.81 5.80 7.72
N ILE A 115 -0.16 4.98 6.90
CA ILE A 115 0.42 5.39 5.63
C ILE A 115 -0.01 4.39 4.56
N LEU A 116 -0.65 4.89 3.51
CA LEU A 116 -1.01 4.12 2.33
C LEU A 116 -0.40 4.78 1.09
N LYS A 117 0.48 4.05 0.41
CA LYS A 117 1.04 4.48 -0.87
C LYS A 117 0.48 3.63 -1.99
N LEU A 118 -0.15 4.29 -2.94
CA LEU A 118 -0.77 3.70 -4.13
C LEU A 118 -0.42 4.52 -5.38
N ASN A 119 0.60 5.38 -5.31
CA ASN A 119 1.05 6.17 -6.44
C ASN A 119 1.63 5.29 -7.55
N ASN A 120 1.53 5.74 -8.80
CA ASN A 120 1.92 4.96 -9.98
C ASN A 120 1.15 3.63 -10.05
N ASN A 121 -0.18 3.72 -10.12
CA ASN A 121 -1.09 2.59 -10.33
C ASN A 121 -2.14 2.97 -11.39
N GLN A 122 -3.18 2.16 -11.55
CA GLN A 122 -4.25 2.37 -12.53
C GLN A 122 -5.60 2.66 -11.84
N LEU A 123 -5.58 3.26 -10.65
CA LEU A 123 -6.81 3.48 -9.88
C LEU A 123 -7.73 4.49 -10.56
N TYR A 124 -8.99 4.11 -10.74
CA TYR A 124 -10.02 4.99 -11.31
C TYR A 124 -10.85 5.73 -10.26
N SER A 125 -10.94 5.17 -9.06
CA SER A 125 -11.71 5.71 -7.93
C SER A 125 -11.17 5.22 -6.60
N ILE A 126 -11.60 5.88 -5.52
CA ILE A 126 -11.33 5.47 -4.15
C ILE A 126 -12.66 5.00 -3.52
N PRO A 127 -12.73 3.82 -2.89
CA PRO A 127 -13.94 3.30 -2.28
C PRO A 127 -14.30 4.12 -1.03
N LYS A 128 -15.59 4.19 -0.73
CA LYS A 128 -16.12 4.84 0.48
C LYS A 128 -15.51 4.26 1.76
N ALA A 129 -15.22 2.96 1.76
CA ALA A 129 -14.62 2.24 2.87
C ALA A 129 -13.27 2.83 3.34
N ILE A 130 -12.57 3.61 2.51
CA ILE A 130 -11.36 4.31 2.94
C ILE A 130 -11.62 5.19 4.17
N GLY A 131 -12.82 5.76 4.30
CA GLY A 131 -13.20 6.62 5.43
C GLY A 131 -13.21 5.90 6.78
N ASN A 132 -13.15 4.57 6.80
CA ASN A 132 -13.07 3.75 8.01
C ASN A 132 -11.62 3.53 8.50
N CYS A 133 -10.61 3.89 7.72
CA CYS A 133 -9.20 3.85 8.13
C CYS A 133 -8.86 5.05 9.03
N LYS A 134 -9.49 5.14 10.22
CA LYS A 134 -9.49 6.36 11.06
C LYS A 134 -8.11 6.85 11.50
N LEU A 135 -7.10 5.98 11.47
CA LEU A 135 -5.71 6.32 11.81
C LEU A 135 -4.87 6.76 10.61
N LEU A 136 -5.44 6.82 9.40
CA LEU A 136 -4.72 7.19 8.18
C LEU A 136 -4.25 8.66 8.26
N ARG A 137 -2.93 8.86 8.16
CA ARG A 137 -2.27 10.17 8.20
C ARG A 137 -1.77 10.59 6.83
N LYS A 138 -1.30 9.66 6.00
CA LYS A 138 -0.73 9.97 4.69
C LYS A 138 -1.30 9.04 3.62
N LEU A 139 -1.75 9.64 2.52
CA LEU A 139 -2.32 8.95 1.38
C LEU A 139 -1.66 9.44 0.08
N PHE A 140 -0.98 8.54 -0.63
CA PHE A 140 -0.30 8.86 -1.89
C PHE A 140 -1.03 8.22 -3.07
N LEU A 141 -1.54 9.04 -3.98
CA LEU A 141 -2.41 8.64 -5.09
C LEU A 141 -2.02 9.28 -6.43
N GLN A 142 -0.92 10.03 -6.48
CA GLN A 142 -0.39 10.61 -7.72
C GLN A 142 -0.06 9.54 -8.77
N ASN A 143 -0.08 9.91 -10.04
CA ASN A 143 0.06 9.02 -11.20
C ASN A 143 -0.96 7.86 -11.16
N ASN A 144 -2.24 8.21 -11.08
CA ASN A 144 -3.37 7.31 -11.23
C ASN A 144 -4.39 7.90 -12.23
N GLN A 145 -5.55 7.26 -12.36
CA GLN A 145 -6.64 7.69 -13.25
C GLN A 145 -7.87 8.12 -12.44
N ILE A 146 -7.67 8.75 -11.27
CA ILE A 146 -8.75 9.08 -10.32
C ILE A 146 -9.51 10.32 -10.81
N HIS A 147 -10.81 10.15 -11.03
CA HIS A 147 -11.71 11.23 -11.47
C HIS A 147 -12.63 11.76 -10.35
N SER A 148 -12.81 11.00 -9.28
CA SER A 148 -13.63 11.41 -8.14
C SER A 148 -13.06 10.92 -6.82
N LEU A 149 -13.32 11.69 -5.77
CA LEU A 149 -12.96 11.36 -4.41
C LEU A 149 -14.26 11.17 -3.61
N PRO A 150 -14.38 10.11 -2.78
CA PRO A 150 -15.55 9.90 -1.94
C PRO A 150 -15.60 10.98 -0.85
N GLY A 151 -16.81 11.40 -0.47
CA GLY A 151 -17.00 12.34 0.65
C GLY A 151 -16.51 11.76 1.98
N GLU A 152 -16.45 10.43 2.07
CA GLU A 152 -15.96 9.66 3.20
C GLU A 152 -14.46 9.91 3.53
N LEU A 153 -13.68 10.55 2.63
CA LEU A 153 -12.34 11.04 3.00
C LEU A 153 -12.38 12.10 4.11
N LEU A 154 -13.50 12.83 4.25
CA LEU A 154 -13.70 13.83 5.31
C LEU A 154 -13.84 13.18 6.70
N GLU A 155 -14.10 11.88 6.76
CA GLU A 155 -14.14 11.08 7.99
C GLU A 155 -12.75 10.77 8.54
N LEU A 156 -11.70 10.92 7.74
CA LEU A 156 -10.32 10.67 8.12
C LEU A 156 -9.75 11.83 8.93
N LYS A 157 -10.20 12.03 10.18
CA LYS A 157 -9.85 13.23 10.97
C LYS A 157 -8.35 13.42 11.22
N LEU A 158 -7.55 12.36 11.12
CA LEU A 158 -6.10 12.39 11.30
C LEU A 158 -5.31 12.49 9.98
N LEU A 159 -5.97 12.62 8.84
CA LEU A 159 -5.28 12.73 7.55
C LEU A 159 -4.58 14.09 7.45
N GLU A 160 -3.27 14.04 7.35
CA GLU A 160 -2.34 15.18 7.31
C GLU A 160 -1.89 15.51 5.90
N GLU A 161 -1.71 14.50 5.05
CA GLU A 161 -1.24 14.68 3.69
C GLU A 161 -1.98 13.78 2.71
N ILE A 162 -2.43 14.38 1.61
CA ILE A 162 -2.93 13.66 0.44
C ILE A 162 -2.19 14.14 -0.80
N HIS A 163 -1.62 13.21 -1.56
CA HIS A 163 -0.87 13.50 -2.78
C HIS A 163 -1.69 13.03 -3.98
N LEU A 164 -1.97 13.93 -4.91
CA LEU A 164 -2.85 13.69 -6.06
C LEU A 164 -2.26 14.33 -7.31
N ASP A 165 -2.70 13.87 -8.48
CA ASP A 165 -2.37 14.54 -9.72
C ASP A 165 -3.13 15.85 -9.87
N PHE A 166 -2.50 16.82 -10.53
CA PHE A 166 -3.13 18.10 -10.86
C PHE A 166 -4.49 17.93 -11.59
N ARG A 167 -4.59 16.92 -12.47
CA ARG A 167 -5.83 16.61 -13.19
C ARG A 167 -6.95 16.20 -12.22
N THR A 168 -6.62 15.38 -11.22
CA THR A 168 -7.57 14.95 -10.19
C THR A 168 -7.99 16.12 -9.31
N THR A 169 -7.07 17.04 -8.98
CA THR A 169 -7.40 18.21 -8.14
C THR A 169 -8.31 19.23 -8.83
N MET A 170 -8.27 19.29 -10.16
CA MET A 170 -9.09 20.24 -10.96
C MET A 170 -10.49 19.71 -11.29
N HIS A 171 -10.80 18.46 -10.98
CA HIS A 171 -12.09 17.87 -11.32
C HIS A 171 -13.20 18.39 -10.38
N LYS A 172 -14.33 18.87 -10.91
CA LYS A 172 -15.41 19.46 -10.08
C LYS A 172 -15.90 18.54 -8.95
N LYS A 173 -15.89 17.22 -9.18
CA LYS A 173 -16.29 16.20 -8.19
C LYS A 173 -15.31 16.01 -7.03
N THR A 174 -14.08 16.53 -7.12
CA THR A 174 -13.05 16.39 -6.08
C THR A 174 -12.84 17.70 -5.31
N ILE A 175 -13.00 18.85 -5.96
CA ILE A 175 -12.75 20.19 -5.39
C ILE A 175 -13.43 20.39 -4.04
N GLY A 176 -14.71 20.01 -3.90
CA GLY A 176 -15.45 20.20 -2.65
C GLY A 176 -14.89 19.38 -1.47
N VAL A 177 -14.39 18.17 -1.74
CA VAL A 177 -13.72 17.34 -0.73
C VAL A 177 -12.36 17.92 -0.40
N LEU A 178 -11.57 18.31 -1.41
CA LEU A 178 -10.22 18.86 -1.22
C LEU A 178 -10.24 20.16 -0.42
N THR A 179 -11.15 21.09 -0.75
CA THR A 179 -11.30 22.37 -0.04
C THR A 179 -11.60 22.13 1.45
N GLN A 180 -12.44 21.15 1.77
CA GLN A 180 -12.76 20.79 3.15
C GLN A 180 -11.62 20.04 3.87
N LEU A 181 -10.79 19.30 3.14
CA LEU A 181 -9.57 18.72 3.70
C LEU A 181 -8.55 19.82 4.04
N GLU A 182 -8.36 20.78 3.14
CA GLU A 182 -7.44 21.92 3.35
C GLU A 182 -7.88 22.81 4.51
N SER A 183 -9.19 23.09 4.64
CA SER A 183 -9.72 23.97 5.70
C SER A 183 -9.48 23.44 7.12
N ARG A 184 -9.28 22.12 7.29
CA ARG A 184 -8.91 21.49 8.56
C ARG A 184 -7.40 21.24 8.70
N GLY A 185 -6.58 21.77 7.80
CA GLY A 185 -5.12 21.69 7.85
C GLY A 185 -4.49 20.46 7.15
N CYS A 186 -5.25 19.66 6.40
CA CYS A 186 -4.66 18.61 5.56
C CYS A 186 -3.94 19.23 4.37
N LYS A 187 -2.70 18.80 4.13
CA LYS A 187 -1.89 19.25 3.00
C LYS A 187 -2.30 18.47 1.75
N VAL A 188 -2.98 19.15 0.83
CA VAL A 188 -3.20 18.64 -0.52
C VAL A 188 -1.99 18.98 -1.37
N LYS A 189 -1.19 17.96 -1.71
CA LYS A 189 -0.02 18.09 -2.56
C LYS A 189 -0.38 17.65 -3.97
N ASN A 190 0.00 18.46 -4.95
CA ASN A 190 -0.11 18.12 -6.36
C ASN A 190 1.29 18.11 -7.00
N ASP A 191 1.50 17.18 -7.94
CA ASP A 191 2.80 16.97 -8.59
C ASP A 191 3.15 18.04 -9.65
N TYR A 192 2.61 19.26 -9.52
CA TYR A 192 2.79 20.32 -10.52
C TYR A 192 4.25 20.81 -10.68
N ASN A 193 5.15 20.43 -9.77
CA ASN A 193 6.55 20.88 -9.75
C ASN A 193 7.58 19.79 -10.14
N ARG A 194 7.20 18.74 -10.88
CA ARG A 194 8.17 17.81 -11.49
C ARG A 194 8.24 18.03 -13.01
N ARG A 195 8.89 19.12 -13.43
CA ARG A 195 9.41 19.30 -14.79
C ARG A 195 10.86 19.75 -14.71
#